data_AF-A0A5J4UCE3-F1
#
_entry.id   AF-A0A5J4UCE3-F1
#
_cell.length_a   1.000
_cell.length_b   1.000
_cell.length_c   1.000
_cell.angle_alpha   90.00
_cell.angle_beta   90.00
_cell.angle_gamma   90.00
#
_symmetry.space_group_name_H-M   'P 1'
#
loop_
_entity.id
_entity.type
_entity.pdbx_description
1 polymer ?
#
loop_
_entity_poly.entity_id
_entity_poly.type
_entity_poly.pdbx_seq_one_letter_code
_entity_poly.pdbx_strand_id
1 'polypeptide(L)'
;MVQSTLNAIIVYFSSTNNTRYIAEHIASALVDSNVDGKIISVRTYDGLKLFKSADLGNPNDLPQIDLTKIEIWSKFLNSLRTANILGFGCYVFASNPPPYILRILNESIIGQQYLQSIKQYFTFSTFGSLHSKVVDILAWHLNQRLINATFIGKIDFHCPENFPPLLPFMGEKDKWSKNEIVRLSQFEQKIIKRIYDQDFKGEKFATNKYSIEFQKKNKQWYGTISIDTNLCIKCGLCEKNCPYNAIKLKKIKDGVIIDNVNDSEIEKLIKVPIVDQQRCQQCSRCYNNCPTHAINYAQWETHLRSQYKGPQLKFNKASKDEQERIDIHGEQPVELDRLPYPPVLMWRMWRYQKSFFIYCALALIVICYIIYKLC
;
A
#
# COMPACT_ATOMS: atom_id res chain seq x y z
N MET A 1 3.97 41.44 -2.23
CA MET A 1 3.14 40.56 -3.10
C MET A 1 2.44 39.56 -2.20
N VAL A 2 1.17 39.21 -2.45
CA VAL A 2 0.50 38.16 -1.69
C VAL A 2 1.06 36.82 -2.11
N GLN A 3 1.64 36.07 -1.19
CA GLN A 3 2.18 34.75 -1.44
C GLN A 3 1.03 33.77 -1.70
N SER A 4 0.96 33.19 -2.91
CA SER A 4 -0.07 32.21 -3.24
C SER A 4 0.38 30.81 -2.83
N THR A 5 -0.36 30.21 -1.90
CA THR A 5 -0.13 28.85 -1.42
C THR A 5 -1.00 27.87 -2.19
N LEU A 6 -0.38 26.83 -2.75
CA LEU A 6 -1.10 25.68 -3.30
C LEU A 6 -1.26 24.62 -2.20
N ASN A 7 -2.45 24.03 -2.09
CA ASN A 7 -2.70 22.91 -1.18
C ASN A 7 -2.60 21.59 -1.94
N ALA A 8 -1.75 20.68 -1.47
CA ALA A 8 -1.59 19.34 -2.02
C ALA A 8 -1.97 18.26 -1.00
N ILE A 9 -2.61 17.19 -1.48
CA ILE A 9 -2.90 16.00 -0.71
C ILE A 9 -2.25 14.80 -1.37
N ILE A 10 -1.63 13.93 -0.58
CA ILE A 10 -1.10 12.66 -1.07
C ILE A 10 -1.74 11.52 -0.27
N VAL A 11 -2.60 10.74 -0.93
CA VAL A 11 -3.21 9.53 -0.36
C VAL A 11 -2.36 8.32 -0.75
N TYR A 12 -1.91 7.55 0.25
CA TYR A 12 -1.09 6.36 -0.01
C TYR A 12 -1.66 5.12 0.69
N PHE A 13 -1.63 3.98 0.00
CA PHE A 13 -1.97 2.67 0.54
C PHE A 13 -0.69 1.86 0.64
N SER A 14 -0.16 1.67 1.86
CA SER A 14 1.12 0.98 2.07
C SER A 14 1.05 -0.09 3.16
N SER A 15 1.29 -1.35 2.82
CA SER A 15 1.29 -2.45 3.81
C SER A 15 2.63 -2.63 4.54
N THR A 16 3.71 -2.16 3.92
CA THR A 16 5.12 -2.45 4.29
C THR A 16 5.99 -1.20 4.19
N ASN A 17 5.38 -0.02 4.34
CA ASN A 17 5.98 1.32 4.25
C ASN A 17 6.61 1.72 2.91
N ASN A 18 6.76 0.83 1.91
CA ASN A 18 7.28 1.17 0.59
C ASN A 18 6.55 2.36 -0.06
N THR A 19 5.24 2.22 -0.27
CA THR A 19 4.38 3.28 -0.83
C THR A 19 4.30 4.52 0.06
N ARG A 20 4.48 4.37 1.38
CA ARG A 20 4.54 5.50 2.33
C ARG A 20 5.81 6.32 2.07
N TYR A 21 6.96 5.67 1.95
CA TYR A 21 8.24 6.32 1.65
C TYR A 21 8.16 7.14 0.35
N ILE A 22 7.57 6.58 -0.72
CA ILE A 22 7.37 7.33 -1.98
C ILE A 22 6.46 8.54 -1.77
N ALA A 23 5.35 8.39 -1.04
CA ALA A 23 4.42 9.47 -0.77
C ALA A 23 5.04 10.61 0.06
N GLU A 24 5.87 10.26 1.04
CA GLU A 24 6.54 11.20 1.93
C GLU A 24 7.73 11.89 1.23
N HIS A 25 8.49 11.18 0.40
CA HIS A 25 9.55 11.79 -0.43
C HIS A 25 9.00 12.82 -1.42
N ILE A 26 7.93 12.47 -2.14
CA ILE A 26 7.21 13.41 -3.01
C ILE A 26 6.64 14.58 -2.21
N ALA A 27 6.15 14.34 -0.99
CA ALA A 27 5.67 15.43 -0.13
C ALA A 27 6.79 16.42 0.24
N SER A 28 7.98 15.93 0.65
CA SER A 28 9.12 16.81 0.96
C SER A 28 9.54 17.58 -0.29
N ALA A 29 9.72 16.91 -1.44
CA ALA A 29 10.10 17.57 -2.69
C ALA A 29 9.12 18.66 -3.14
N LEU A 30 7.81 18.48 -2.90
CA LEU A 30 6.80 19.51 -3.17
C LEU A 30 6.85 20.67 -2.16
N VAL A 31 7.04 20.40 -0.86
CA VAL A 31 7.18 21.44 0.19
C VAL A 31 8.44 22.28 -0.03
N ASP A 32 9.56 21.63 -0.35
CA ASP A 32 10.85 22.28 -0.62
C ASP A 32 10.90 22.93 -2.03
N SER A 33 9.86 22.74 -2.86
CA SER A 33 9.76 23.45 -4.14
C SER A 33 9.35 24.91 -3.93
N ASN A 34 10.25 25.82 -4.29
CA ASN A 34 10.00 27.26 -4.33
C ASN A 34 10.19 27.76 -5.76
N VAL A 35 9.07 27.96 -6.47
CA VAL A 35 9.04 28.45 -7.85
C VAL A 35 8.22 29.74 -7.87
N ASP A 36 8.83 30.83 -8.31
CA ASP A 36 8.25 32.19 -8.32
C ASP A 36 7.68 32.65 -6.95
N GLY A 37 8.25 32.17 -5.84
CA GLY A 37 7.76 32.47 -4.49
C GLY A 37 6.48 31.73 -4.07
N LYS A 38 5.94 30.84 -4.92
CA LYS A 38 4.78 30.00 -4.59
C LYS A 38 5.23 28.85 -3.68
N ILE A 39 4.43 28.55 -2.66
CA ILE A 39 4.69 27.46 -1.70
C ILE A 39 3.59 26.40 -1.87
N ILE A 40 3.97 25.12 -1.80
CA ILE A 40 3.02 24.01 -1.75
C ILE A 40 2.92 23.47 -0.32
N SER A 41 1.76 23.63 0.32
CA SER A 41 1.46 22.97 1.60
C SER A 41 0.96 21.56 1.34
N VAL A 42 1.67 20.54 1.82
CA VAL A 42 1.33 19.12 1.57
C VAL A 42 0.78 18.44 2.82
N ARG A 43 -0.32 17.67 2.68
CA ARG A 43 -0.82 16.75 3.71
C ARG A 43 -0.86 15.32 3.18
N THR A 44 -0.28 14.37 3.91
CA THR A 44 -0.31 12.95 3.54
C THR A 44 -1.36 12.17 4.33
N TYR A 45 -1.97 11.16 3.72
CA TYR A 45 -3.01 10.33 4.34
C TYR A 45 -2.78 8.84 4.08
N ASP A 46 -2.68 8.05 5.15
CA ASP A 46 -2.65 6.58 5.08
C ASP A 46 -4.05 6.05 4.75
N GLY A 47 -4.26 5.70 3.48
CA GLY A 47 -5.50 5.14 2.96
C GLY A 47 -5.92 3.85 3.66
N LEU A 48 -4.99 3.07 4.22
CA LEU A 48 -5.31 1.87 4.98
C LEU A 48 -5.84 2.18 6.38
N LYS A 49 -5.46 3.33 6.99
CA LYS A 49 -6.11 3.82 8.23
C LYS A 49 -7.52 4.33 7.94
N LEU A 50 -7.71 5.09 6.86
CA LEU A 50 -9.03 5.52 6.40
C LEU A 50 -9.95 4.31 6.19
N PHE A 51 -9.48 3.28 5.47
CA PHE A 51 -10.22 2.03 5.24
C PHE A 51 -10.60 1.30 6.53
N LYS A 52 -9.68 1.20 7.49
CA LYS A 52 -9.95 0.56 8.78
C LYS A 52 -11.07 1.26 9.54
N SER A 53 -11.01 2.60 9.58
CA SER A 53 -11.92 3.42 10.39
C SER A 53 -13.37 3.46 9.88
N ALA A 54 -13.58 3.33 8.57
CA ALA A 54 -14.90 3.31 7.92
C ALA A 54 -15.30 1.93 7.38
N ASP A 55 -14.58 0.88 7.76
CA ASP A 55 -14.76 -0.51 7.33
C ASP A 55 -14.79 -0.77 5.80
N LEU A 56 -14.29 0.16 4.97
CA LEU A 56 -14.38 0.09 3.49
C LEU A 56 -13.73 -1.15 2.86
N GLY A 57 -12.88 -1.85 3.61
CA GLY A 57 -12.24 -3.11 3.23
C GLY A 57 -13.12 -4.36 3.40
N ASN A 58 -14.37 -4.23 3.83
CA ASN A 58 -15.33 -5.34 3.98
C ASN A 58 -15.66 -5.96 2.61
N PRO A 59 -15.59 -7.29 2.41
CA PRO A 59 -15.87 -7.90 1.10
C PRO A 59 -17.33 -7.78 0.63
N ASN A 60 -18.26 -7.48 1.55
CA ASN A 60 -19.68 -7.28 1.30
C ASN A 60 -19.95 -5.87 0.71
N ASP A 61 -21.20 -5.41 0.73
CA ASP A 61 -21.61 -4.13 0.16
C ASP A 61 -20.90 -2.91 0.76
N LEU A 62 -21.00 -1.78 0.06
CA LEU A 62 -20.46 -0.50 0.53
C LEU A 62 -21.17 -0.10 1.85
N PRO A 63 -20.42 0.19 2.93
CA PRO A 63 -21.03 0.52 4.21
C PRO A 63 -21.76 1.86 4.12
N GLN A 64 -23.03 1.88 4.56
CA GLN A 64 -23.78 3.11 4.76
C GLN A 64 -23.34 3.77 6.07
N ILE A 65 -22.30 4.60 5.99
CA ILE A 65 -21.67 5.25 7.14
C ILE A 65 -21.46 6.74 6.87
N ASP A 66 -21.83 7.57 7.83
CA ASP A 66 -21.54 9.01 7.80
C ASP A 66 -20.06 9.25 8.15
N LEU A 67 -19.24 9.33 7.11
CA LEU A 67 -17.80 9.56 7.22
C LEU A 67 -17.44 10.87 7.93
N THR A 68 -18.34 11.86 7.96
CA THR A 68 -18.06 13.15 8.63
C THR A 68 -18.01 13.02 10.15
N LYS A 69 -18.64 11.97 10.71
CA LYS A 69 -18.58 11.62 12.15
C LYS A 69 -17.30 10.91 12.55
N ILE A 70 -16.49 10.45 11.59
CA ILE A 70 -15.21 9.79 11.87
C ILE A 70 -14.09 10.83 11.74
N GLU A 71 -13.40 11.12 12.85
CA GLU A 71 -12.43 12.23 12.95
C GLU A 71 -11.40 12.28 11.80
N ILE A 72 -10.76 11.14 11.49
CA ILE A 72 -9.76 11.07 10.41
C ILE A 72 -10.35 11.32 9.02
N TRP A 73 -11.60 10.91 8.78
CA TRP A 73 -12.31 11.17 7.53
C TRP A 73 -12.79 12.62 7.43
N SER A 74 -13.31 13.19 8.52
CA SER A 74 -13.68 14.61 8.57
C SER A 74 -12.48 15.51 8.23
N LYS A 75 -11.31 15.24 8.83
CA LYS A 75 -10.04 15.92 8.51
C LYS A 75 -9.62 15.75 7.05
N PHE A 76 -9.76 14.54 6.50
CA PHE A 76 -9.42 14.21 5.12
C PHE A 76 -10.34 14.91 4.10
N LEU A 77 -11.66 14.82 4.29
CA LEU A 77 -12.68 15.43 3.44
C LEU A 77 -12.60 16.96 3.45
N ASN A 78 -12.37 17.58 4.61
CA ASN A 78 -12.16 19.02 4.71
C ASN A 78 -10.89 19.46 3.97
N SER A 79 -9.81 18.69 4.06
CA SER A 79 -8.59 18.98 3.28
C SER A 79 -8.88 18.88 1.78
N LEU A 80 -9.52 17.79 1.32
CA LEU A 80 -9.84 17.54 -0.09
C LEU A 80 -10.58 18.72 -0.74
N ARG A 81 -11.59 19.27 -0.06
CA ARG A 81 -12.38 20.42 -0.50
C ARG A 81 -11.55 21.67 -0.84
N THR A 82 -10.33 21.77 -0.31
CA THR A 82 -9.42 22.91 -0.51
C THR A 82 -8.16 22.56 -1.30
N ALA A 83 -7.95 21.28 -1.63
CA ALA A 83 -6.76 20.81 -2.32
C ALA A 83 -6.78 21.17 -3.80
N ASN A 84 -5.68 21.72 -4.30
CA ASN A 84 -5.44 22.00 -5.71
C ASN A 84 -4.77 20.81 -6.41
N ILE A 85 -3.95 20.05 -5.68
CA ILE A 85 -3.16 18.93 -6.20
C ILE A 85 -3.53 17.64 -5.44
N LEU A 86 -3.76 16.53 -6.16
CA LEU A 86 -3.96 15.20 -5.58
C LEU A 86 -2.93 14.18 -6.08
N GLY A 87 -2.06 13.73 -5.19
CA GLY A 87 -1.28 12.50 -5.36
C GLY A 87 -2.05 11.29 -4.83
N PHE A 88 -2.06 10.19 -5.59
CA PHE A 88 -2.71 8.95 -5.16
C PHE A 88 -1.86 7.73 -5.51
N GLY A 89 -1.57 6.86 -4.52
CA GLY A 89 -0.74 5.69 -4.78
C GLY A 89 -0.97 4.48 -3.89
N CYS A 90 -0.55 3.31 -4.40
CA CYS A 90 -0.75 2.02 -3.72
C CYS A 90 0.35 1.00 -4.06
N TYR A 91 0.50 -0.05 -3.25
CA TYR A 91 1.30 -1.20 -3.66
C TYR A 91 0.58 -2.03 -4.74
N VAL A 92 1.33 -2.74 -5.57
CA VAL A 92 0.77 -3.67 -6.55
C VAL A 92 0.37 -4.99 -5.86
N PHE A 93 -0.80 -5.52 -6.20
CA PHE A 93 -1.31 -6.80 -5.70
C PHE A 93 -1.82 -7.63 -6.88
N ALA A 94 -1.13 -8.74 -7.21
CA ALA A 94 -1.44 -9.59 -8.35
C ALA A 94 -1.65 -8.80 -9.66
N SER A 95 -0.68 -7.93 -10.00
CA SER A 95 -0.70 -7.01 -11.16
C SER A 95 -1.85 -5.98 -11.20
N ASN A 96 -2.57 -5.82 -10.09
CA ASN A 96 -3.73 -4.94 -9.95
C ASN A 96 -3.57 -4.03 -8.71
N PRO A 97 -4.42 -2.99 -8.54
CA PRO A 97 -4.47 -2.25 -7.27
C PRO A 97 -4.87 -3.20 -6.13
N PRO A 98 -4.58 -2.89 -4.85
CA PRO A 98 -4.97 -3.76 -3.74
C PRO A 98 -6.49 -3.90 -3.60
N PRO A 99 -6.99 -4.98 -2.98
CA PRO A 99 -8.42 -5.19 -2.87
C PRO A 99 -9.16 -4.04 -2.22
N TYR A 100 -10.27 -3.70 -2.87
CA TYR A 100 -11.23 -2.66 -2.48
C TYR A 100 -10.74 -1.21 -2.49
N ILE A 101 -9.45 -0.90 -2.74
CA ILE A 101 -8.95 0.47 -2.52
C ILE A 101 -9.66 1.54 -3.36
N LEU A 102 -10.11 1.18 -4.57
CA LEU A 102 -10.83 2.08 -5.48
C LEU A 102 -12.23 2.48 -4.97
N ARG A 103 -12.75 1.84 -3.91
CA ARG A 103 -13.99 2.27 -3.25
C ARG A 103 -13.92 3.69 -2.71
N ILE A 104 -12.73 4.18 -2.36
CA ILE A 104 -12.55 5.59 -1.97
C ILE A 104 -12.91 6.58 -3.08
N LEU A 105 -12.86 6.14 -4.34
CA LEU A 105 -13.24 6.92 -5.51
C LEU A 105 -14.69 6.68 -5.94
N ASN A 106 -15.47 5.90 -5.19
CA ASN A 106 -16.92 5.80 -5.41
C ASN A 106 -17.62 7.09 -4.93
N GLU A 107 -18.64 7.53 -5.64
CA GLU A 107 -19.36 8.78 -5.34
C GLU A 107 -20.11 8.75 -4.00
N SER A 108 -20.59 7.58 -3.57
CA SER A 108 -21.21 7.40 -2.24
C SER A 108 -20.22 7.50 -1.07
N ILE A 109 -18.91 7.38 -1.34
CA ILE A 109 -17.84 7.47 -0.33
C ILE A 109 -17.18 8.85 -0.36
N ILE A 110 -16.81 9.34 -1.55
CA ILE A 110 -16.36 10.71 -1.75
C ILE A 110 -17.23 11.34 -2.84
N GLY A 111 -18.21 12.13 -2.40
CA GLY A 111 -19.07 12.90 -3.29
C GLY A 111 -18.29 13.97 -4.06
N GLN A 112 -18.83 14.36 -5.23
CA GLN A 112 -18.15 15.24 -6.16
C GLN A 112 -17.76 16.62 -5.58
N GLN A 113 -18.52 17.11 -4.60
CA GLN A 113 -18.29 18.37 -3.89
C GLN A 113 -16.92 18.45 -3.18
N TYR A 114 -16.28 17.32 -2.88
CA TYR A 114 -14.95 17.29 -2.25
C TYR A 114 -13.80 17.36 -3.25
N LEU A 115 -14.07 17.27 -4.56
CA LEU A 115 -13.04 17.14 -5.60
C LEU A 115 -12.94 18.35 -6.54
N GLN A 116 -13.85 19.32 -6.44
CA GLN A 116 -13.99 20.46 -7.37
C GLN A 116 -12.77 21.41 -7.40
N SER A 117 -12.05 21.53 -6.28
CA SER A 117 -10.86 22.38 -6.14
C SER A 117 -9.63 21.80 -6.83
N ILE A 118 -9.59 20.48 -7.04
CA ILE A 118 -8.43 19.76 -7.60
C ILE A 118 -8.29 20.14 -9.08
N LYS A 119 -7.13 20.69 -9.44
CA LYS A 119 -6.76 21.10 -10.81
C LYS A 119 -5.67 20.23 -11.40
N GLN A 120 -4.90 19.54 -10.58
CA GLN A 120 -3.80 18.68 -11.01
C GLN A 120 -3.77 17.39 -10.19
N TYR A 121 -3.41 16.27 -10.80
CA TYR A 121 -3.27 15.00 -10.08
C TYR A 121 -2.19 14.10 -10.67
N PHE A 122 -1.61 13.24 -9.84
CA PHE A 122 -0.58 12.28 -10.23
C PHE A 122 -0.80 10.93 -9.54
N THR A 123 -0.28 9.87 -10.15
CA THR A 123 -0.39 8.51 -9.59
C THR A 123 0.97 7.87 -9.38
N PHE A 124 1.07 7.03 -8.35
CA PHE A 124 2.27 6.26 -8.10
C PHE A 124 1.93 4.86 -7.59
N SER A 125 2.77 3.88 -7.87
CA SER A 125 2.68 2.58 -7.22
C SER A 125 4.03 2.03 -6.82
N THR A 126 4.01 0.99 -6.00
CA THR A 126 5.20 0.26 -5.59
C THR A 126 5.03 -1.23 -5.84
N PHE A 127 5.96 -1.87 -6.52
CA PHE A 127 5.92 -3.29 -6.85
C PHE A 127 7.19 -4.03 -6.38
N GLY A 128 7.04 -5.33 -6.08
CA GLY A 128 8.15 -6.25 -5.84
C GLY A 128 8.60 -6.88 -7.15
N SER A 129 8.53 -8.20 -7.25
CA SER A 129 8.97 -8.93 -8.47
C SER A 129 8.20 -8.55 -9.75
N LEU A 130 6.89 -8.28 -9.67
CA LEU A 130 6.02 -8.14 -10.87
C LEU A 130 5.58 -6.69 -11.13
N HIS A 131 6.10 -6.10 -12.22
CA HIS A 131 5.68 -4.80 -12.74
C HIS A 131 4.22 -4.83 -13.24
N SER A 132 3.53 -3.69 -13.23
CA SER A 132 2.11 -3.64 -13.59
C SER A 132 1.65 -2.30 -14.17
N LYS A 133 0.43 -2.28 -14.73
CA LYS A 133 -0.25 -1.06 -15.19
C LYS A 133 -1.07 -0.37 -14.08
N VAL A 134 -0.74 -0.57 -12.80
CA VAL A 134 -1.54 -0.03 -11.68
C VAL A 134 -1.62 1.50 -11.71
N VAL A 135 -0.53 2.21 -12.01
CA VAL A 135 -0.57 3.68 -12.16
C VAL A 135 -1.55 4.17 -13.23
N ASP A 136 -1.71 3.43 -14.33
CA ASP A 136 -2.67 3.75 -15.40
C ASP A 136 -4.12 3.46 -14.96
N ILE A 137 -4.35 2.35 -14.25
CA ILE A 137 -5.66 2.02 -13.64
C ILE A 137 -6.07 3.12 -12.67
N LEU A 138 -5.18 3.53 -11.77
CA LEU A 138 -5.41 4.63 -10.83
C LEU A 138 -5.72 5.94 -11.57
N ALA A 139 -4.93 6.27 -12.60
CA ALA A 139 -5.08 7.51 -13.35
C ALA A 139 -6.42 7.56 -14.10
N TRP A 140 -6.84 6.43 -14.68
CA TRP A 140 -8.12 6.28 -15.36
C TRP A 140 -9.31 6.45 -14.42
N HIS A 141 -9.31 5.78 -13.26
CA HIS A 141 -10.38 5.91 -12.26
C HIS A 141 -10.44 7.33 -11.66
N LEU A 142 -9.30 7.97 -11.40
CA LEU A 142 -9.25 9.36 -10.95
C LEU A 142 -9.79 10.31 -12.03
N ASN A 143 -9.43 10.12 -13.31
CA ASN A 143 -9.95 10.95 -14.41
C ASN A 143 -11.48 10.93 -14.51
N GLN A 144 -12.14 9.81 -14.15
CA GLN A 144 -13.62 9.76 -14.16
C GLN A 144 -14.25 10.64 -13.07
N ARG A 145 -13.50 10.95 -11.99
CA ARG A 145 -13.96 11.78 -10.87
C ARG A 145 -13.41 13.21 -10.92
N LEU A 146 -12.23 13.41 -11.51
CA LEU A 146 -11.52 14.70 -11.56
C LEU A 146 -11.72 15.38 -12.93
N ILE A 147 -12.98 15.64 -13.29
CA ILE A 147 -13.44 16.03 -14.64
C ILE A 147 -12.63 17.17 -15.28
N ASN A 148 -12.17 18.14 -14.47
CA ASN A 148 -11.45 19.34 -14.92
C ASN A 148 -9.98 19.40 -14.42
N ALA A 149 -9.38 18.26 -14.05
CA ALA A 149 -8.01 18.22 -13.55
C ALA A 149 -7.01 17.66 -14.58
N THR A 150 -5.83 18.28 -14.67
CA THR A 150 -4.74 17.82 -15.52
C THR A 150 -3.96 16.68 -14.87
N PHE A 151 -3.78 15.57 -15.57
CA PHE A 151 -2.89 14.51 -15.11
C PHE A 151 -1.42 14.90 -15.31
N ILE A 152 -0.70 15.18 -14.22
CA ILE A 152 0.69 15.67 -14.26
C ILE A 152 1.75 14.55 -14.26
N GLY A 153 1.34 13.29 -14.15
CA GLY A 153 2.17 12.13 -14.53
C GLY A 153 2.09 10.94 -13.57
N LYS A 154 2.87 9.89 -13.89
CA LYS A 154 3.04 8.70 -13.06
C LYS A 154 4.47 8.22 -12.81
N ILE A 155 4.62 7.39 -11.78
CA ILE A 155 5.78 6.52 -11.50
C ILE A 155 5.35 5.17 -10.88
N ASP A 156 5.76 4.04 -11.45
CA ASP A 156 5.62 2.72 -10.80
C ASP A 156 6.99 2.26 -10.29
N PHE A 157 7.20 2.28 -8.98
CA PHE A 157 8.49 2.19 -8.31
C PHE A 157 8.83 0.76 -7.87
N HIS A 158 9.99 0.24 -8.28
CA HIS A 158 10.46 -1.09 -7.92
C HIS A 158 11.07 -1.10 -6.52
N CYS A 159 10.56 -1.98 -5.66
CA CYS A 159 10.99 -2.16 -4.29
C CYS A 159 11.50 -3.59 -4.07
N PRO A 160 12.20 -3.87 -2.95
CA PRO A 160 12.42 -5.22 -2.46
C PRO A 160 11.12 -6.02 -2.40
N GLU A 161 11.24 -7.34 -2.56
CA GLU A 161 10.10 -8.22 -2.41
C GLU A 161 9.60 -8.18 -0.96
N ASN A 162 8.28 -8.16 -0.79
CA ASN A 162 7.62 -8.09 0.51
C ASN A 162 6.44 -9.06 0.66
N PHE A 163 6.15 -9.83 -0.40
CA PHE A 163 5.22 -10.94 -0.40
C PHE A 163 5.85 -12.17 0.29
N PRO A 164 5.31 -12.64 1.45
CA PRO A 164 6.02 -13.59 2.32
C PRO A 164 6.49 -14.90 1.70
N PRO A 165 5.78 -15.53 0.76
CA PRO A 165 6.26 -16.72 0.07
C PRO A 165 7.48 -16.52 -0.84
N LEU A 166 7.74 -15.29 -1.31
CA LEU A 166 8.90 -14.95 -2.15
C LEU A 166 10.03 -14.23 -1.39
N LEU A 167 9.80 -13.94 -0.10
CA LEU A 167 10.83 -13.36 0.76
C LEU A 167 12.07 -14.27 0.85
N PRO A 168 13.26 -13.68 1.04
CA PRO A 168 14.47 -14.45 1.25
C PRO A 168 14.41 -15.19 2.61
N PHE A 169 15.24 -16.21 2.77
CA PHE A 169 15.31 -16.97 4.03
C PHE A 169 15.81 -16.10 5.18
N MET A 170 15.55 -16.50 6.43
CA MET A 170 16.09 -15.78 7.58
C MET A 170 17.63 -15.72 7.52
N GLY A 171 18.19 -14.52 7.64
CA GLY A 171 19.63 -14.22 7.51
C GLY A 171 20.03 -13.58 6.16
N GLU A 172 19.26 -13.79 5.10
CA GLU A 172 19.44 -13.13 3.81
C GLU A 172 18.81 -11.70 3.80
N LYS A 173 19.28 -10.81 2.92
CA LYS A 173 18.79 -9.42 2.78
C LYS A 173 18.23 -9.16 1.39
N ASP A 174 17.15 -8.38 1.33
CA ASP A 174 16.60 -7.80 0.09
C ASP A 174 16.72 -6.27 0.19
N LYS A 175 17.15 -5.59 -0.89
CA LYS A 175 17.67 -4.21 -0.87
C LYS A 175 17.05 -3.32 -1.96
N TRP A 176 16.89 -2.04 -1.65
CA TRP A 176 16.42 -1.03 -2.61
C TRP A 176 17.51 -0.73 -3.65
N SER A 177 17.14 -0.55 -4.92
CA SER A 177 18.05 -0.08 -5.96
C SER A 177 18.17 1.44 -5.92
N LYS A 178 19.40 1.96 -5.96
CA LYS A 178 19.68 3.40 -6.07
C LYS A 178 19.14 4.03 -7.35
N ASN A 179 19.08 3.24 -8.44
CA ASN A 179 18.56 3.71 -9.73
C ASN A 179 17.09 4.12 -9.62
N GLU A 180 16.31 3.43 -8.78
CA GLU A 180 14.92 3.81 -8.51
C GLU A 180 14.82 5.12 -7.70
N ILE A 181 15.72 5.38 -6.75
CA ILE A 181 15.79 6.65 -6.00
C ILE A 181 16.10 7.83 -6.94
N VAL A 182 17.04 7.65 -7.87
CA VAL A 182 17.32 8.65 -8.92
C VAL A 182 16.08 8.87 -9.79
N ARG A 183 15.38 7.80 -10.19
CA ARG A 183 14.17 7.89 -11.01
C ARG A 183 12.99 8.55 -10.28
N LEU A 184 12.90 8.40 -8.96
CA LEU A 184 11.94 9.12 -8.11
C LEU A 184 12.25 10.62 -8.06
N SER A 185 13.51 10.98 -7.84
CA SER A 185 13.98 12.37 -7.86
C SER A 185 13.69 13.06 -9.21
N GLN A 186 13.91 12.35 -10.32
CA GLN A 186 13.54 12.80 -11.67
C GLN A 186 12.01 12.96 -11.84
N PHE A 187 11.21 12.06 -11.27
CA PHE A 187 9.76 12.16 -11.30
C PHE A 187 9.25 13.38 -10.50
N GLU A 188 9.85 13.68 -9.36
CA GLU A 188 9.52 14.84 -8.53
C GLU A 188 9.81 16.15 -9.26
N GLN A 189 11.01 16.30 -9.81
CA GLN A 189 11.37 17.44 -10.66
C GLN A 189 10.41 17.57 -11.86
N LYS A 190 10.01 16.45 -12.48
CA LYS A 190 9.03 16.42 -13.58
C LYS A 190 7.66 16.94 -13.16
N ILE A 191 7.12 16.50 -12.01
CA ILE A 191 5.80 16.97 -11.56
C ILE A 191 5.85 18.42 -11.03
N ILE A 192 6.91 18.83 -10.34
CA ILE A 192 7.12 20.21 -9.88
C ILE A 192 7.10 21.16 -11.09
N LYS A 193 7.87 20.86 -12.14
CA LYS A 193 7.85 21.66 -13.37
C LYS A 193 6.44 21.77 -13.97
N ARG A 194 5.69 20.67 -14.02
CA ARG A 194 4.33 20.59 -14.58
C ARG A 194 3.24 21.21 -13.71
N ILE A 195 3.48 21.41 -12.42
CA ILE A 195 2.57 22.12 -11.53
C ILE A 195 2.50 23.60 -11.92
N TYR A 196 3.64 24.19 -12.30
CA TYR A 196 3.76 25.61 -12.63
C TYR A 196 3.66 25.92 -14.14
N ASP A 197 3.76 24.91 -15.00
CA ASP A 197 3.60 25.01 -16.46
C ASP A 197 2.10 25.16 -16.84
N GLN A 198 1.72 26.36 -17.27
CA GLN A 198 0.34 26.68 -17.68
C GLN A 198 -0.03 26.08 -19.05
N ASP A 199 0.96 25.76 -19.88
CA ASP A 199 0.75 25.19 -21.20
C ASP A 199 0.69 23.67 -21.21
N PHE A 200 1.12 23.01 -20.13
CA PHE A 200 1.10 21.56 -20.00
C PHE A 200 -0.32 20.96 -20.08
N LYS A 201 -0.62 20.30 -21.21
CA LYS A 201 -1.95 19.72 -21.49
C LYS A 201 -2.20 18.33 -20.89
N GLY A 202 -1.28 17.79 -20.06
CA GLY A 202 -1.40 16.48 -19.42
C GLY A 202 -0.47 15.39 -19.97
N GLU A 203 -0.09 14.44 -19.11
CA GLU A 203 0.59 13.21 -19.53
C GLU A 203 -0.45 12.18 -20.02
N LYS A 204 -0.06 11.27 -20.92
CA LYS A 204 -0.97 10.19 -21.37
C LYS A 204 -0.92 8.99 -20.41
N PHE A 205 -2.07 8.38 -20.17
CA PHE A 205 -2.22 7.10 -19.45
C PHE A 205 -3.08 6.13 -20.25
N ALA A 206 -2.88 4.83 -20.03
CA ALA A 206 -3.65 3.81 -20.72
C ALA A 206 -5.06 3.68 -20.11
N THR A 207 -6.09 3.55 -20.94
CA THR A 207 -7.42 3.15 -20.47
C THR A 207 -7.38 1.68 -20.06
N ASN A 208 -7.70 1.38 -18.81
CA ASN A 208 -7.75 0.01 -18.32
C ASN A 208 -8.94 -0.15 -17.36
N LYS A 209 -9.99 -0.83 -17.84
CA LYS A 209 -11.17 -1.14 -17.01
C LYS A 209 -10.82 -2.27 -16.05
N TYR A 210 -10.61 -1.90 -14.80
CA TYR A 210 -10.37 -2.84 -13.71
C TYR A 210 -11.69 -3.22 -13.02
N SER A 211 -11.92 -4.52 -12.75
CA SER A 211 -13.08 -5.00 -11.97
C SER A 211 -12.65 -5.83 -10.75
N ILE A 212 -13.42 -5.69 -9.65
CA ILE A 212 -13.15 -6.38 -8.37
C ILE A 212 -13.36 -7.90 -8.49
N GLU A 213 -14.13 -8.36 -9.47
CA GLU A 213 -14.41 -9.79 -9.69
C GLU A 213 -13.15 -10.60 -9.99
N PHE A 214 -12.17 -10.01 -10.70
CA PHE A 214 -10.90 -10.68 -10.99
C PHE A 214 -10.10 -11.00 -9.71
N GLN A 215 -10.17 -10.16 -8.68
CA GLN A 215 -9.49 -10.40 -7.40
C GLN A 215 -10.12 -11.55 -6.61
N LYS A 216 -11.44 -11.74 -6.67
CA LYS A 216 -12.13 -12.80 -5.91
C LYS A 216 -11.61 -14.19 -6.27
N LYS A 217 -11.21 -14.43 -7.52
CA LYS A 217 -10.67 -15.72 -7.99
C LYS A 217 -9.23 -16.00 -7.52
N ASN A 218 -8.36 -14.99 -7.44
CA ASN A 218 -6.93 -15.17 -7.13
C ASN A 218 -6.65 -15.53 -5.66
N LYS A 219 -7.58 -15.26 -4.75
CA LYS A 219 -7.43 -15.46 -3.29
C LYS A 219 -7.14 -16.91 -2.88
N GLN A 220 -7.62 -17.88 -3.67
CA GLN A 220 -7.46 -19.32 -3.43
C GLN A 220 -6.01 -19.81 -3.52
N TRP A 221 -5.17 -19.08 -4.28
CA TRP A 221 -3.80 -19.49 -4.62
C TRP A 221 -2.75 -19.12 -3.56
N TYR A 222 -3.09 -18.19 -2.65
CA TYR A 222 -2.22 -17.72 -1.56
C TYR A 222 -2.32 -18.57 -0.28
N GLY A 223 -3.33 -19.42 -0.17
CA GLY A 223 -3.65 -20.18 1.04
C GLY A 223 -4.24 -19.33 2.17
N THR A 224 -4.62 -20.00 3.26
CA THR A 224 -5.14 -19.34 4.46
C THR A 224 -4.01 -18.77 5.31
N ILE A 225 -4.31 -17.70 6.04
CA ILE A 225 -3.42 -17.19 7.08
C ILE A 225 -3.63 -18.03 8.34
N SER A 226 -2.57 -18.66 8.84
CA SER A 226 -2.56 -19.37 10.13
C SER A 226 -1.77 -18.57 11.16
N ILE A 227 -2.03 -18.83 12.44
CA ILE A 227 -1.28 -18.24 13.55
C ILE A 227 -0.74 -19.38 14.41
N ASP A 228 0.57 -19.41 14.61
CA ASP A 228 1.24 -20.34 15.51
C ASP A 228 0.98 -19.88 16.96
N THR A 229 0.20 -20.67 17.70
CA THR A 229 -0.19 -20.37 19.08
C THR A 229 0.95 -20.53 20.08
N ASN A 230 2.00 -21.27 19.75
CA ASN A 230 3.18 -21.46 20.59
C ASN A 230 4.11 -20.25 20.50
N LEU A 231 4.20 -19.63 19.31
CA LEU A 231 4.95 -18.39 19.10
C LEU A 231 4.13 -17.12 19.43
N CYS A 232 2.79 -17.20 19.50
CA CYS A 232 1.95 -16.01 19.66
C CYS A 232 1.90 -15.49 21.10
N ILE A 233 2.58 -14.37 21.36
CA ILE A 233 2.52 -13.63 22.63
C ILE A 233 1.24 -12.77 22.81
N LYS A 234 0.21 -12.96 21.98
CA LYS A 234 -1.15 -12.39 22.15
C LYS A 234 -1.21 -10.84 22.22
N CYS A 235 -0.18 -10.14 21.71
CA CYS A 235 0.04 -8.69 21.86
C CYS A 235 -0.95 -7.76 21.12
N GLY A 236 -1.93 -8.29 20.37
CA GLY A 236 -2.94 -7.46 19.67
C GLY A 236 -2.47 -6.68 18.43
N LEU A 237 -1.17 -6.64 18.11
CA LEU A 237 -0.64 -5.86 16.98
C LEU A 237 -1.26 -6.25 15.63
N CYS A 238 -1.58 -7.52 15.42
CA CYS A 238 -2.20 -8.02 14.18
C CYS A 238 -3.64 -7.49 14.00
N GLU A 239 -4.44 -7.46 15.06
CA GLU A 239 -5.77 -6.83 15.07
C GLU A 239 -5.66 -5.31 14.90
N LYS A 240 -4.79 -4.65 15.67
CA LYS A 240 -4.56 -3.19 15.60
C LYS A 240 -4.16 -2.76 14.20
N ASN A 241 -3.25 -3.48 13.56
CA ASN A 241 -2.67 -3.10 12.26
C ASN A 241 -3.43 -3.66 11.05
N CYS A 242 -4.35 -4.60 11.21
CA CYS A 242 -5.16 -5.10 10.09
C CYS A 242 -6.10 -4.00 9.56
N PRO A 243 -5.92 -3.48 8.33
CA PRO A 243 -6.75 -2.39 7.82
C PRO A 243 -8.10 -2.90 7.29
N TYR A 244 -8.15 -4.19 6.98
CA TYR A 244 -9.37 -4.89 6.60
C TYR A 244 -10.11 -5.46 7.82
N ASN A 245 -9.85 -5.06 9.07
CA ASN A 245 -10.48 -5.59 10.32
C ASN A 245 -10.65 -7.13 10.42
N ALA A 246 -9.88 -7.91 9.65
CA ALA A 246 -10.03 -9.35 9.45
C ALA A 246 -9.33 -10.20 10.51
N ILE A 247 -8.75 -9.58 11.54
CA ILE A 247 -8.13 -10.25 12.67
C ILE A 247 -8.74 -9.63 13.92
N LYS A 248 -9.25 -10.48 14.83
CA LYS A 248 -9.85 -10.05 16.10
C LYS A 248 -9.27 -10.84 17.27
N LEU A 249 -9.02 -10.19 18.41
CA LEU A 249 -8.67 -10.90 19.64
C LEU A 249 -9.96 -11.40 20.31
N LYS A 250 -10.20 -12.70 20.21
CA LYS A 250 -11.34 -13.38 20.84
C LYS A 250 -10.89 -14.00 22.16
N LYS A 251 -11.76 -13.95 23.17
CA LYS A 251 -11.55 -14.60 24.47
C LYS A 251 -11.89 -16.09 24.33
N ILE A 252 -11.06 -16.95 24.90
CA ILE A 252 -11.27 -18.41 24.94
C ILE A 252 -11.23 -18.91 26.38
N LYS A 253 -12.14 -19.84 26.70
CA LYS A 253 -12.20 -20.66 27.92
C LYS A 253 -12.35 -22.11 27.47
N ASP A 254 -11.56 -23.02 28.02
CA ASP A 254 -11.70 -24.47 27.79
C ASP A 254 -11.77 -24.87 26.30
N GLY A 255 -11.03 -24.16 25.44
CA GLY A 255 -11.01 -24.37 23.98
C GLY A 255 -12.15 -23.72 23.19
N VAL A 256 -13.15 -23.12 23.86
CA VAL A 256 -14.34 -22.51 23.25
C VAL A 256 -14.23 -20.97 23.25
N ILE A 257 -14.63 -20.35 22.13
CA ILE A 257 -14.72 -18.88 22.01
C ILE A 257 -15.90 -18.37 22.84
N ILE A 258 -15.67 -17.37 23.68
CA ILE A 258 -16.73 -16.71 24.45
C ILE A 258 -16.85 -15.25 24.03
N ASP A 259 -18.04 -14.89 23.56
CA ASP A 259 -18.37 -13.51 23.16
C ASP A 259 -18.96 -12.67 24.31
N ASN A 260 -19.76 -13.27 25.19
CA ASN A 260 -20.35 -12.63 26.37
C ASN A 260 -19.68 -13.14 27.65
N VAL A 261 -19.06 -12.25 28.41
CA VAL A 261 -18.29 -12.58 29.62
C VAL A 261 -18.70 -11.65 30.74
N ASN A 262 -19.15 -12.21 31.87
CA ASN A 262 -19.37 -11.45 33.09
C ASN A 262 -18.03 -10.93 33.61
N ASP A 263 -17.97 -9.67 34.08
CA ASP A 263 -16.71 -8.99 34.39
C ASP A 263 -15.78 -9.76 35.35
N SER A 264 -16.37 -10.52 36.29
CA SER A 264 -15.68 -11.38 37.25
C SER A 264 -14.87 -12.55 36.64
N GLU A 265 -15.06 -12.90 35.37
CA GLU A 265 -14.30 -13.97 34.70
C GLU A 265 -13.22 -13.45 33.75
N ILE A 266 -13.12 -12.13 33.51
CA ILE A 266 -12.26 -11.56 32.45
C ILE A 266 -10.78 -11.91 32.62
N GLU A 267 -10.28 -11.96 33.86
CA GLU A 267 -8.86 -12.24 34.15
C GLU A 267 -8.45 -13.68 33.84
N LYS A 268 -9.39 -14.63 33.81
CA LYS A 268 -9.12 -16.06 33.55
C LYS A 268 -9.09 -16.42 32.07
N LEU A 269 -9.36 -15.47 31.17
CA LEU A 269 -9.60 -15.74 29.76
C LEU A 269 -8.39 -15.48 28.88
N ILE A 270 -8.03 -16.49 28.09
CA ILE A 270 -6.95 -16.38 27.12
C ILE A 270 -7.49 -15.66 25.89
N LYS A 271 -6.95 -14.49 25.57
CA LYS A 271 -7.19 -13.83 24.29
C LYS A 271 -6.31 -14.44 23.21
N VAL A 272 -6.89 -14.91 22.11
CA VAL A 272 -6.15 -15.34 20.92
C VAL A 272 -6.60 -14.56 19.69
N PRO A 273 -5.68 -14.24 18.75
CA PRO A 273 -6.07 -13.66 17.47
C PRO A 273 -6.73 -14.71 16.57
N ILE A 274 -7.93 -14.42 16.08
CA ILE A 274 -8.66 -15.23 15.11
C ILE A 274 -8.74 -14.46 13.80
N VAL A 275 -8.48 -15.15 12.69
CA VAL A 275 -8.46 -14.57 11.33
C VAL A 275 -9.70 -14.96 10.56
N ASP A 276 -10.50 -13.97 10.18
CA ASP A 276 -11.55 -14.10 9.19
C ASP A 276 -10.93 -14.25 7.80
N GLN A 277 -10.91 -15.49 7.30
CA GLN A 277 -10.33 -15.80 5.98
C GLN A 277 -11.15 -15.21 4.83
N GLN A 278 -12.46 -14.99 4.98
CA GLN A 278 -13.30 -14.39 3.92
C GLN A 278 -12.99 -12.89 3.77
N ARG A 279 -12.74 -12.22 4.89
CA ARG A 279 -12.46 -10.78 4.95
C ARG A 279 -10.97 -10.43 4.80
N CYS A 280 -10.05 -11.34 5.10
CA CYS A 280 -8.61 -11.13 4.94
C CYS A 280 -8.23 -10.90 3.46
N GLN A 281 -7.54 -9.81 3.15
CA GLN A 281 -7.06 -9.49 1.79
C GLN A 281 -5.58 -9.80 1.58
N GLN A 282 -5.01 -10.67 2.43
CA GLN A 282 -3.64 -11.21 2.32
C GLN A 282 -2.53 -10.15 2.12
N CYS A 283 -2.76 -8.92 2.59
CA CYS A 283 -1.91 -7.75 2.34
C CYS A 283 -0.54 -7.76 3.05
N SER A 284 -0.15 -8.88 3.67
CA SER A 284 1.15 -9.11 4.34
C SER A 284 1.50 -8.18 5.52
N ARG A 285 0.72 -7.12 5.78
CA ARG A 285 0.98 -6.15 6.86
C ARG A 285 1.04 -6.81 8.25
N CYS A 286 0.19 -7.80 8.53
CA CYS A 286 0.23 -8.52 9.81
C CYS A 286 1.47 -9.41 9.93
N TYR A 287 1.81 -10.17 8.88
CA TYR A 287 3.01 -11.02 8.82
C TYR A 287 4.28 -10.20 9.09
N ASN A 288 4.53 -9.15 8.29
CA ASN A 288 5.75 -8.35 8.35
C ASN A 288 5.92 -7.55 9.66
N ASN A 289 4.85 -7.38 10.44
CA ASN A 289 4.86 -6.66 11.73
C ASN A 289 4.65 -7.58 12.94
N CYS A 290 4.70 -8.91 12.79
CA CYS A 290 4.56 -9.84 13.92
C CYS A 290 5.89 -9.99 14.67
N PRO A 291 6.03 -9.53 15.93
CA PRO A 291 7.33 -9.50 16.63
C PRO A 291 7.91 -10.89 16.91
N THR A 292 7.08 -11.94 16.93
CA THR A 292 7.49 -13.32 17.25
C THR A 292 7.34 -14.29 16.07
N HIS A 293 7.20 -13.76 14.84
CA HIS A 293 7.06 -14.56 13.61
C HIS A 293 5.88 -15.56 13.60
N ALA A 294 4.92 -15.39 14.52
CA ALA A 294 3.79 -16.29 14.75
C ALA A 294 2.70 -16.30 13.65
N ILE A 295 2.86 -15.60 12.51
CA ILE A 295 1.84 -15.51 11.45
C ILE A 295 2.38 -16.20 10.20
N ASN A 296 1.59 -17.07 9.59
CA ASN A 296 2.02 -17.91 8.47
C ASN A 296 1.01 -17.97 7.33
N TYR A 297 1.49 -18.23 6.12
CA TYR A 297 0.67 -18.59 4.95
C TYR A 297 0.74 -20.12 4.82
N ALA A 298 -0.38 -20.81 5.08
CA ALA A 298 -0.38 -22.24 5.36
C ALA A 298 0.15 -23.13 4.21
N GLN A 299 0.03 -22.68 2.96
CA GLN A 299 0.51 -23.40 1.76
C GLN A 299 2.01 -23.20 1.46
N TRP A 300 2.72 -22.35 2.21
CA TRP A 300 3.97 -21.72 1.76
C TRP A 300 5.15 -21.83 2.76
N GLU A 301 4.99 -22.58 3.85
CA GLU A 301 6.03 -22.83 4.88
C GLU A 301 6.78 -21.55 5.33
N THR A 302 6.06 -20.43 5.47
CA THR A 302 6.62 -19.07 5.67
C THR A 302 7.35 -18.83 7.00
N HIS A 303 7.35 -19.80 7.91
CA HIS A 303 8.07 -19.72 9.18
C HIS A 303 9.60 -19.74 8.99
N LEU A 304 10.08 -20.23 7.84
CA LEU A 304 11.49 -20.18 7.43
C LEU A 304 11.90 -18.85 6.76
N ARG A 305 10.93 -17.99 6.46
CA ARG A 305 11.12 -16.76 5.67
C ARG A 305 11.39 -15.56 6.59
N SER A 306 12.15 -14.60 6.08
CA SER A 306 12.37 -13.32 6.73
C SER A 306 11.08 -12.48 6.82
N GLN A 307 11.10 -11.40 7.60
CA GLN A 307 10.06 -10.37 7.57
C GLN A 307 10.63 -9.07 7.00
N TYR A 308 9.93 -8.48 6.04
CA TYR A 308 10.33 -7.22 5.43
C TYR A 308 9.78 -6.02 6.20
N LYS A 309 10.68 -5.21 6.79
CA LYS A 309 10.33 -4.10 7.69
C LYS A 309 10.07 -2.76 6.98
N GLY A 310 10.23 -2.70 5.66
CA GLY A 310 10.17 -1.46 4.91
C GLY A 310 11.51 -0.71 4.87
N PRO A 311 11.60 0.36 4.07
CA PRO A 311 12.69 1.32 4.17
C PRO A 311 12.64 2.01 5.53
N GLN A 312 13.80 2.35 6.09
CA GLN A 312 13.87 3.19 7.28
C GLN A 312 13.68 4.65 6.88
N LEU A 313 12.71 5.32 7.49
CA LEU A 313 12.53 6.76 7.42
C LEU A 313 13.21 7.38 8.64
N LYS A 314 14.31 8.11 8.43
CA LYS A 314 14.98 8.89 9.49
C LYS A 314 14.35 10.29 9.52
N PHE A 315 13.58 10.59 10.57
CA PHE A 315 12.97 11.91 10.79
C PHE A 315 13.85 12.75 11.71
N ASN A 316 14.18 13.98 11.32
CA ASN A 316 14.72 14.98 12.25
C ASN A 316 13.57 15.78 12.87
N LYS A 317 13.59 15.96 14.20
CA LYS A 317 12.61 16.79 14.90
C LYS A 317 12.92 18.28 14.69
N ALA A 318 12.17 18.94 13.82
CA ALA A 318 11.90 20.37 13.94
C ALA A 318 10.81 20.62 15.02
N SER A 319 10.60 21.87 15.40
CA SER A 319 9.77 22.23 16.58
C SER A 319 8.26 22.19 16.30
N LYS A 320 7.43 22.50 17.31
CA LYS A 320 6.03 22.06 17.45
C LYS A 320 5.04 22.43 16.33
N ASP A 321 5.38 23.31 15.39
CA ASP A 321 4.48 23.81 14.34
C ASP A 321 4.94 23.50 12.89
N GLU A 322 6.05 22.78 12.68
CA GLU A 322 6.62 22.56 11.33
C GLU A 322 6.31 21.16 10.74
N GLN A 323 6.12 21.13 9.41
CA GLN A 323 5.97 19.89 8.63
C GLN A 323 7.28 19.07 8.64
N GLU A 324 7.16 17.75 8.85
CA GLU A 324 8.29 16.81 8.81
C GLU A 324 8.95 16.81 7.41
N ARG A 325 10.24 17.14 7.35
CA ARG A 325 11.09 17.04 6.15
C ARG A 325 12.06 15.86 6.25
N ILE A 326 12.50 15.36 5.09
CA ILE A 326 13.20 14.07 4.95
C ILE A 326 14.63 14.31 4.46
N ASP A 327 15.61 13.64 5.08
CA ASP A 327 17.00 13.61 4.64
C ASP A 327 17.41 12.16 4.29
N ILE A 328 18.08 11.97 3.15
CA ILE A 328 18.55 10.67 2.64
C ILE A 328 20.05 10.72 2.27
N HIS A 329 20.84 11.55 2.97
CA HIS A 329 22.29 11.48 2.90
C HIS A 329 22.85 10.65 4.07
N GLY A 330 23.42 9.47 3.77
CA GLY A 330 24.03 8.65 4.83
C GLY A 330 24.75 7.36 4.43
N GLU A 331 24.15 6.47 3.63
CA GLU A 331 24.66 5.07 3.53
C GLU A 331 24.60 4.46 2.11
N GLN A 332 25.69 3.79 1.71
CA GLN A 332 25.83 2.87 0.55
C GLN A 332 26.68 1.66 1.03
N PRO A 333 26.49 0.39 0.59
CA PRO A 333 26.44 -0.07 -0.81
C PRO A 333 25.23 -0.98 -1.21
N VAL A 334 24.87 -1.00 -2.50
CA VAL A 334 25.13 -2.09 -3.49
C VAL A 334 24.46 -3.44 -3.20
N GLU A 335 23.69 -4.06 -4.11
CA GLU A 335 22.76 -3.59 -5.18
C GLU A 335 22.08 -4.85 -5.77
N LEU A 336 20.96 -4.71 -6.50
CA LEU A 336 20.51 -5.69 -7.50
C LEU A 336 19.59 -5.00 -8.52
N ASP A 337 20.05 -4.86 -9.76
CA ASP A 337 19.19 -4.41 -10.86
C ASP A 337 18.47 -5.62 -11.48
N ARG A 338 17.16 -5.44 -11.69
CA ARG A 338 16.17 -6.40 -12.24
C ARG A 338 15.66 -7.42 -11.22
N LEU A 339 14.49 -7.99 -11.58
CA LEU A 339 13.87 -9.19 -11.03
C LEU A 339 14.91 -10.16 -10.43
N PRO A 340 14.63 -10.81 -9.27
CA PRO A 340 15.39 -12.00 -8.90
C PRO A 340 15.45 -12.93 -10.12
N TYR A 341 16.67 -13.13 -10.63
CA TYR A 341 16.98 -13.91 -11.84
C TYR A 341 16.13 -15.19 -11.85
N PRO A 342 15.50 -15.64 -12.96
CA PRO A 342 14.53 -16.73 -12.88
C PRO A 342 15.05 -18.00 -12.15
N PRO A 343 16.34 -18.37 -12.25
CA PRO A 343 16.97 -19.36 -11.35
C PRO A 343 17.02 -19.02 -9.85
N VAL A 344 17.09 -17.76 -9.42
CA VAL A 344 16.94 -17.34 -8.00
C VAL A 344 15.48 -17.46 -7.54
N LEU A 345 14.50 -17.10 -8.38
CA LEU A 345 13.09 -17.39 -8.11
C LEU A 345 12.89 -18.90 -7.96
N MET A 346 13.31 -19.66 -8.97
CA MET A 346 13.26 -21.13 -8.95
C MET A 346 14.00 -21.71 -7.75
N TRP A 347 15.21 -21.24 -7.40
CA TRP A 347 15.97 -21.73 -6.24
C TRP A 347 15.26 -21.42 -4.91
N ARG A 348 14.73 -20.20 -4.73
CA ARG A 348 13.89 -19.84 -3.58
C ARG A 348 12.62 -20.70 -3.50
N MET A 349 12.14 -21.25 -4.62
CA MET A 349 10.93 -22.09 -4.73
C MET A 349 11.21 -23.61 -4.74
N TRP A 350 12.42 -24.07 -5.08
CA TRP A 350 12.75 -25.49 -5.32
C TRP A 350 13.19 -26.25 -4.07
N ARG A 351 13.60 -25.54 -3.00
CA ARG A 351 14.23 -26.13 -1.81
C ARG A 351 13.30 -27.03 -0.96
N TYR A 352 12.00 -27.11 -1.28
CA TYR A 352 11.03 -28.05 -0.70
C TYR A 352 10.12 -28.65 -1.78
N GLN A 353 10.06 -29.98 -1.86
CA GLN A 353 9.46 -30.72 -2.99
C GLN A 353 7.92 -30.65 -3.09
N LYS A 354 7.20 -30.27 -2.03
CA LYS A 354 5.73 -30.44 -1.90
C LYS A 354 4.86 -29.68 -2.91
N SER A 355 5.42 -28.77 -3.72
CA SER A 355 4.63 -27.91 -4.62
C SER A 355 5.26 -27.71 -6.01
N PHE A 356 6.26 -28.52 -6.37
CA PHE A 356 7.01 -28.43 -7.63
C PHE A 356 6.13 -28.27 -8.88
N PHE A 357 5.12 -29.13 -9.05
CA PHE A 357 4.22 -29.09 -10.22
C PHE A 357 3.40 -27.80 -10.34
N ILE A 358 2.94 -27.24 -9.22
CA ILE A 358 2.16 -25.99 -9.20
C ILE A 358 3.05 -24.81 -9.65
N TYR A 359 4.34 -24.86 -9.32
CA TYR A 359 5.29 -23.81 -9.68
C TYR A 359 5.83 -23.93 -11.12
N CYS A 360 5.95 -25.14 -11.65
CA CYS A 360 6.18 -25.34 -13.09
C CYS A 360 5.04 -24.74 -13.93
N ALA A 361 3.78 -24.92 -13.49
CA ALA A 361 2.62 -24.32 -14.16
C ALA A 361 2.65 -22.78 -14.11
N LEU A 362 3.01 -22.16 -12.97
CA LEU A 362 3.23 -20.71 -12.92
C LEU A 362 4.35 -20.22 -13.82
N ALA A 363 5.50 -20.88 -13.79
CA ALA A 363 6.65 -20.48 -14.57
C ALA A 363 6.29 -20.47 -16.06
N LEU A 364 5.56 -21.50 -16.52
CA LEU A 364 4.94 -21.53 -17.84
C LEU A 364 3.98 -20.36 -18.08
N ILE A 365 3.04 -20.06 -17.17
CA ILE A 365 2.11 -18.93 -17.33
C ILE A 365 2.86 -17.59 -17.45
N VAL A 366 3.90 -17.35 -16.64
CA VAL A 366 4.71 -16.13 -16.67
C VAL A 366 5.54 -16.06 -17.95
N ILE A 367 6.17 -17.17 -18.37
CA ILE A 367 6.92 -17.26 -19.61
C ILE A 367 6.00 -17.03 -20.82
N CYS A 368 4.84 -17.69 -20.89
CA CYS A 368 3.85 -17.48 -21.94
C CYS A 368 3.32 -16.05 -21.97
N TYR A 369 3.10 -15.41 -20.82
CA TYR A 369 2.69 -13.99 -20.77
C TYR A 369 3.81 -13.05 -21.24
N ILE A 370 5.07 -13.36 -20.94
CA ILE A 370 6.24 -12.60 -21.44
C ILE A 370 6.39 -12.78 -22.96
N ILE A 371 6.25 -14.01 -23.48
CA ILE A 371 6.29 -14.29 -24.92
C ILE A 371 5.15 -13.55 -25.64
N TYR A 372 3.91 -13.63 -25.14
CA TYR A 372 2.75 -12.87 -25.63
C TYR A 372 2.89 -11.34 -25.50
N LYS A 373 3.88 -10.86 -24.75
CA LYS A 373 4.23 -9.42 -24.63
C LYS A 373 5.35 -8.96 -25.55
N LEU A 374 6.08 -9.91 -26.14
CA LEU A 374 7.23 -9.68 -27.02
C LEU A 374 6.91 -9.99 -28.49
N CYS A 375 5.89 -10.82 -28.73
CA CYS A 375 5.16 -10.92 -30.00
C CYS A 375 4.02 -9.88 -30.05
#